data_AF-A0AAU0S280-F1
#
_entry.id   AF-A0AAU0S280-F1
#
_cell.length_a   1.000
_cell.length_b   1.000
_cell.length_c   1.000
_cell.angle_alpha   90.00
_cell.angle_beta   90.00
_cell.angle_gamma   90.00
#
_symmetry.space_group_name_H-M   'P 1'
#
loop_
_entity.id
_entity.type
_entity.pdbx_description
1 polymer ?
#
loop_
_entity_poly.entity_id
_entity_poly.type
_entity_poly.pdbx_seq_one_letter_code
_entity_poly.pdbx_strand_id
1 'polypeptide(L)'
;MPCRRSTAGCSTCRSVCSPSRRRGLYRYLAYIHLIEPRILGNVDDDTKDQNPVAAQLIRKHYKGIIIAAGGFKGDTAQAIINAGDADMVAFGRDFIANPDPPERIRNKQPLNLYDRPSFFGGTEIGYTDYSFFRAQEMTV
;
A
#
# COMPACT_ATOMS: atom_id res chain seq x y z
N MET A 1 -28.12 1.27 43.80
CA MET A 1 -27.40 2.18 44.72
C MET A 1 -27.32 3.56 44.07
N PRO A 2 -28.00 4.60 44.58
CA PRO A 2 -28.09 5.89 43.91
C PRO A 2 -26.83 6.75 44.13
N CYS A 3 -26.48 7.49 43.09
CA CYS A 3 -25.32 8.36 42.97
C CYS A 3 -25.45 9.58 43.90
N ARG A 4 -24.57 9.71 44.91
CA ARG A 4 -24.47 10.93 45.72
C ARG A 4 -23.80 12.03 44.90
N ARG A 5 -24.54 13.12 44.64
CA ARG A 5 -23.99 14.40 44.16
C ARG A 5 -23.25 15.05 45.33
N SER A 6 -21.93 15.16 45.24
CA SER A 6 -21.13 16.04 46.10
C SER A 6 -21.00 17.40 45.41
N THR A 7 -21.54 18.44 46.04
CA THR A 7 -21.50 19.84 45.63
C THR A 7 -20.30 20.53 46.27
N ALA A 8 -19.09 20.25 45.78
CA ALA A 8 -17.91 21.02 46.12
C ALA A 8 -17.20 21.46 44.83
N GLY A 9 -17.11 22.77 44.64
CA GLY A 9 -16.61 23.42 43.45
C GLY A 9 -15.18 23.00 43.08
N CYS A 10 -15.04 22.52 41.86
CA CYS A 10 -13.77 22.48 41.14
C CYS A 10 -14.07 22.88 39.69
N SER A 11 -13.86 24.15 39.36
CA SER A 11 -14.18 24.77 38.07
C SER A 11 -13.22 24.38 36.94
N THR A 12 -12.37 23.37 37.12
CA THR A 12 -11.29 23.04 36.18
C THR A 12 -11.34 21.62 35.60
N CYS A 13 -12.43 20.88 35.76
CA CYS A 13 -12.61 19.58 35.10
C CYS A 13 -13.54 19.68 33.88
N ARG A 14 -13.23 20.58 32.94
CA ARG A 14 -14.00 20.79 31.69
C ARG A 14 -13.26 20.35 30.42
N SER A 15 -12.42 19.34 30.54
CA SER A 15 -11.77 18.62 29.44
C SER A 15 -11.51 17.22 29.99
N VAL A 16 -12.28 16.19 29.68
CA VAL A 16 -12.19 15.41 28.45
C VAL A 16 -13.50 14.63 28.30
N CYS A 17 -14.50 15.26 27.69
CA CYS A 17 -15.60 14.54 27.08
C CYS A 17 -15.97 15.29 25.81
N SER A 18 -15.16 15.09 24.79
CA SER A 18 -15.51 15.51 23.44
C SER A 18 -16.74 14.72 23.00
N PRO A 19 -17.81 15.40 22.53
CA PRO A 19 -19.01 14.72 22.08
C PRO A 19 -18.74 14.03 20.74
N SER A 20 -19.42 12.91 20.50
CA SER A 20 -19.66 12.32 19.18
C SER A 20 -18.50 11.55 18.51
N ARG A 21 -18.35 10.28 18.87
CA ARG A 21 -18.36 9.25 17.83
C ARG A 21 -19.43 8.24 18.19
N ARG A 22 -20.59 8.38 17.56
CA ARG A 22 -21.54 7.27 17.43
C ARG A 22 -20.75 6.13 16.80
N ARG A 23 -20.25 5.20 17.63
CA ARG A 23 -19.69 3.93 17.18
C ARG A 23 -20.86 3.08 16.71
N GLY A 24 -21.43 3.47 15.56
CA GLY A 24 -22.15 2.52 14.73
C GLY A 24 -21.15 1.42 14.39
N LEU A 25 -21.59 0.17 14.54
CA LEU A 25 -20.87 -1.03 14.12
C LEU A 25 -20.67 -0.99 12.59
N TYR A 26 -19.77 -0.13 12.11
CA TYR A 26 -19.20 -0.30 10.79
C TYR A 26 -18.20 -1.43 10.94
N ARG A 27 -18.52 -2.60 10.36
CA ARG A 27 -17.56 -3.69 10.20
C ARG A 27 -16.34 -3.09 9.50
N TYR A 28 -15.24 -2.94 10.23
CA TYR A 28 -13.99 -2.50 9.64
C TYR A 28 -13.50 -3.64 8.74
N LEU A 29 -13.57 -3.44 7.42
CA LEU A 29 -12.85 -4.28 6.48
C LEU A 29 -11.36 -4.23 6.84
N ALA A 30 -10.64 -5.33 6.65
CA ALA A 30 -9.20 -5.36 6.90
C ALA A 30 -8.49 -4.29 6.05
N TYR A 31 -8.83 -4.22 4.76
CA TYR A 31 -8.35 -3.20 3.83
C TYR A 31 -9.25 -3.09 2.60
N ILE A 32 -9.05 -2.03 1.81
CA ILE A 32 -9.50 -1.94 0.42
C ILE A 32 -8.26 -1.97 -0.46
N HIS A 33 -8.29 -2.82 -1.49
CA HIS A 33 -7.22 -2.93 -2.48
C HIS A 33 -7.67 -2.31 -3.79
N LEU A 34 -7.01 -1.22 -4.21
CA LEU A 34 -7.36 -0.43 -5.38
C LEU A 34 -6.32 -0.61 -6.48
N ILE A 35 -6.79 -0.80 -7.71
CA ILE A 35 -5.95 -0.82 -8.90
C ILE A 35 -6.03 0.57 -9.54
N GLU A 36 -4.88 1.24 -9.69
CA GLU A 36 -4.79 2.54 -10.32
C GLU A 36 -5.08 2.44 -11.84
N PRO A 37 -5.77 3.43 -12.42
CA PRO A 37 -6.26 3.40 -13.81
C PRO A 37 -5.16 3.47 -14.87
N ARG A 38 -3.90 3.63 -14.45
CA ARG A 38 -2.70 3.53 -15.30
C ARG A 38 -2.43 2.12 -15.81
N ILE A 39 -3.11 1.10 -15.26
CA ILE A 39 -3.03 -0.29 -15.71
C ILE A 39 -4.29 -0.69 -16.46
N LEU A 40 -4.14 -1.19 -17.69
CA LEU A 40 -5.18 -1.90 -18.43
C LEU A 40 -5.05 -3.40 -18.18
N GLY A 41 -5.58 -3.86 -17.04
CA GLY A 41 -5.53 -5.26 -16.62
C GLY A 41 -4.10 -5.72 -16.27
N ASN A 42 -3.33 -6.11 -17.28
CA ASN A 42 -1.94 -6.57 -17.15
C ASN A 42 -0.91 -5.76 -17.97
N VAL A 43 -1.32 -4.68 -18.64
CA VAL A 43 -0.44 -3.81 -19.44
C VAL A 43 -0.35 -2.44 -18.79
N ASP A 44 0.85 -1.83 -18.82
CA ASP A 44 1.01 -0.41 -18.52
C ASP A 44 0.43 0.41 -19.68
N ASP A 45 -0.35 1.43 -19.36
CA ASP A 45 -0.79 2.43 -20.33
C ASP A 45 -0.02 3.74 -20.09
N ASP A 46 1.10 3.89 -20.80
CA ASP A 46 1.96 5.07 -20.72
C ASP A 46 1.27 6.36 -21.23
N THR A 47 0.09 6.24 -21.86
CA THR A 47 -0.68 7.39 -22.37
C THR A 47 -1.55 8.06 -21.32
N LYS A 48 -1.69 7.47 -20.12
CA LYS A 48 -2.53 8.00 -19.04
C LYS A 48 -1.72 8.77 -17.99
N ASP A 49 -2.43 9.65 -17.27
CA ASP A 49 -1.89 10.33 -16.10
C ASP A 49 -1.41 9.29 -15.08
N GLN A 50 -0.14 9.42 -14.68
CA GLN A 50 0.53 8.52 -13.76
C GLN A 50 0.17 8.83 -12.29
N ASN A 51 -0.53 9.93 -12.03
CA ASN A 51 -0.99 10.30 -10.70
C ASN A 51 -1.95 9.24 -10.11
N PRO A 52 -1.87 8.95 -8.80
CA PRO A 52 -2.73 7.97 -8.15
C PRO A 52 -4.14 8.53 -7.90
N VAL A 53 -4.93 8.62 -8.96
CA VAL A 53 -6.27 9.23 -8.94
C VAL A 53 -7.26 8.39 -8.12
N ALA A 54 -7.15 7.06 -8.17
CA ALA A 54 -8.12 6.18 -7.51
C ALA A 54 -7.93 6.17 -5.99
N ALA A 55 -6.70 5.94 -5.50
CA ALA A 55 -6.40 5.98 -4.07
C ALA A 55 -6.72 7.34 -3.45
N GLN A 56 -6.35 8.44 -4.11
CA GLN A 56 -6.66 9.81 -3.66
C GLN A 56 -8.16 10.05 -3.50
N LEU A 57 -8.95 9.62 -4.48
CA LEU A 57 -10.40 9.78 -4.43
C LEU A 57 -11.01 8.97 -3.28
N ILE A 58 -10.62 7.69 -3.16
CA ILE A 58 -11.19 6.79 -2.15
C ILE A 58 -10.75 7.20 -0.74
N ARG A 59 -9.51 7.69 -0.54
CA ARG A 59 -9.02 8.16 0.76
C ARG A 59 -9.87 9.27 1.38
N LYS A 60 -10.52 10.09 0.56
CA LYS A 60 -11.47 11.13 1.04
C LYS A 60 -12.65 10.50 1.79
N HIS A 61 -13.11 9.33 1.35
CA HIS A 61 -14.30 8.65 1.86
C HIS A 61 -14.00 7.48 2.79
N TYR A 62 -12.87 6.79 2.63
CA TYR A 62 -12.49 5.62 3.41
C TYR A 62 -11.32 5.93 4.34
N LYS A 63 -11.50 5.61 5.62
CA LYS A 63 -10.51 5.87 6.70
C LYS A 63 -9.85 4.61 7.25
N GLY A 64 -10.14 3.45 6.66
CA GLY A 64 -9.40 2.22 6.95
C GLY A 64 -8.13 2.09 6.10
N ILE A 65 -7.57 0.89 6.08
CA ILE A 65 -6.33 0.60 5.34
C ILE A 65 -6.58 0.54 3.83
N ILE A 66 -5.79 1.28 3.05
CA ILE A 66 -5.80 1.23 1.58
C ILE A 66 -4.49 0.64 1.08
N ILE A 67 -4.62 -0.39 0.23
CA ILE A 67 -3.52 -0.95 -0.56
C ILE A 67 -3.68 -0.43 -1.99
N ALA A 68 -2.70 0.32 -2.50
CA ALA A 68 -2.68 0.77 -3.89
C ALA A 68 -1.86 -0.20 -4.76
N ALA A 69 -2.35 -0.51 -5.95
CA ALA A 69 -1.67 -1.35 -6.92
C ALA A 69 -1.68 -0.71 -8.30
N GLY A 70 -0.69 -1.08 -9.12
CA GLY A 70 -0.66 -0.76 -10.54
C GLY A 70 0.50 0.14 -10.93
N GLY A 71 1.54 -0.45 -11.54
CA GLY A 71 2.66 0.28 -12.14
C GLY A 71 3.54 1.05 -11.16
N PHE A 72 3.45 0.78 -9.85
CA PHE A 72 4.33 1.42 -8.87
C PHE A 72 5.77 0.91 -9.00
N LYS A 73 6.71 1.82 -8.76
CA LYS A 73 8.14 1.58 -8.59
C LYS A 73 8.53 2.00 -7.17
N GLY A 74 9.73 1.69 -6.71
CA GLY A 74 10.19 2.05 -5.37
C GLY A 74 9.91 3.51 -4.99
N ASP A 75 10.30 4.45 -5.86
CA ASP A 75 10.12 5.88 -5.61
C ASP A 75 8.65 6.32 -5.65
N THR A 76 7.85 5.83 -6.60
CA THR A 76 6.43 6.21 -6.71
C THR A 76 5.58 5.56 -5.61
N ALA A 77 5.97 4.39 -5.13
CA ALA A 77 5.37 3.75 -3.97
C ALA A 77 5.67 4.52 -2.68
N GLN A 78 6.91 5.00 -2.52
CA GLN A 78 7.25 5.84 -1.37
C GLN A 78 6.49 7.17 -1.42
N ALA A 79 6.34 7.76 -2.60
CA ALA A 79 5.63 9.03 -2.77
C ALA A 79 4.15 8.96 -2.37
N ILE A 80 3.42 7.91 -2.78
CA ILE A 80 1.99 7.77 -2.43
C ILE A 80 1.77 7.49 -0.94
N ILE A 81 2.69 6.75 -0.31
CA ILE A 81 2.66 6.52 1.15
C ILE A 81 2.93 7.83 1.89
N ASN A 82 3.94 8.60 1.47
CA ASN A 82 4.28 9.89 2.08
C ASN A 82 3.15 10.92 1.91
N ALA A 83 2.39 10.86 0.83
CA ALA A 83 1.21 11.69 0.62
C ALA A 83 0.02 11.33 1.52
N GLY A 84 0.03 10.13 2.14
CA GLY A 84 -1.07 9.62 2.95
C GLY A 84 -2.27 9.10 2.14
N ASP A 85 -2.09 8.96 0.83
CA ASP A 85 -3.13 8.49 -0.07
C ASP A 85 -3.35 6.97 0.07
N ALA A 86 -2.26 6.21 0.28
CA ALA A 86 -2.28 4.77 0.52
C ALA A 86 -1.46 4.43 1.78
N ASP A 87 -1.84 3.34 2.46
CA ASP A 87 -1.09 2.82 3.61
C ASP A 87 -0.05 1.77 3.19
N MET A 88 -0.33 1.06 2.10
CA MET A 88 0.52 0.03 1.53
C MET A 88 0.46 0.06 0.00
N VAL A 89 1.49 -0.50 -0.64
CA VAL A 89 1.57 -0.61 -2.10
C VAL A 89 1.81 -2.08 -2.48
N ALA A 90 1.00 -2.59 -3.40
CA ALA A 90 1.14 -3.93 -3.94
C ALA A 90 1.84 -3.89 -5.31
N PHE A 91 2.82 -4.78 -5.47
CA PHE A 91 3.58 -4.99 -6.69
C PHE A 91 3.22 -6.35 -7.26
N GLY A 92 2.90 -6.41 -8.55
CA GLY A 92 2.52 -7.65 -9.25
C GLY A 92 3.67 -8.19 -10.09
N ARG A 93 3.85 -7.63 -11.29
CA ARG A 93 4.86 -8.07 -12.27
C ARG A 93 6.27 -8.10 -11.72
N ASP A 94 6.64 -7.11 -10.92
CA ASP A 94 7.98 -7.08 -10.30
C ASP A 94 8.18 -8.25 -9.34
N PHE A 95 7.13 -8.72 -8.65
CA PHE A 95 7.17 -9.91 -7.80
C PHE A 95 7.21 -11.23 -8.58
N ILE A 96 6.80 -11.24 -9.86
CA ILE A 96 6.95 -12.44 -10.70
C ILE A 96 8.44 -12.64 -11.01
N ALA A 97 9.12 -11.58 -11.46
CA ALA A 97 10.51 -11.67 -11.91
C ALA A 97 11.55 -11.56 -10.79
N ASN A 98 11.15 -11.08 -9.63
CA ASN A 98 12.04 -10.87 -8.49
C ASN A 98 11.47 -11.66 -7.32
N PRO A 99 12.21 -12.66 -6.80
CA PRO A 99 11.79 -13.36 -5.58
C PRO A 99 12.05 -12.52 -4.31
N ASP A 100 12.87 -11.48 -4.41
CA ASP A 100 13.34 -10.61 -3.31
C ASP A 100 13.11 -9.08 -3.52
N PRO A 101 11.97 -8.61 -4.05
CA PRO A 101 11.79 -7.21 -4.40
C PRO A 101 11.79 -6.25 -3.20
N PRO A 102 11.34 -6.60 -1.98
CA PRO A 102 11.46 -5.69 -0.83
C PRO A 102 12.92 -5.32 -0.53
N GLU A 103 13.83 -6.29 -0.55
CA GLU A 103 15.25 -6.03 -0.30
C GLU A 103 15.89 -5.26 -1.44
N ARG A 104 15.49 -5.55 -2.69
CA ARG A 104 15.97 -4.77 -3.85
C ARG A 104 15.52 -3.32 -3.78
N ILE A 105 14.23 -3.07 -3.52
CA ILE A 105 13.70 -1.71 -3.40
C ILE A 105 14.36 -0.96 -2.23
N ARG A 106 14.49 -1.60 -1.06
CA ARG A 106 15.14 -1.01 0.11
C ARG A 106 16.57 -0.56 -0.19
N ASN A 107 17.33 -1.40 -0.88
CA ASN A 107 18.74 -1.18 -1.18
C ASN A 107 18.97 -0.50 -2.54
N LYS A 108 17.90 -0.05 -3.22
CA LYS A 108 17.94 0.52 -4.58
C LYS A 108 18.68 -0.36 -5.61
N GLN A 109 18.55 -1.67 -5.47
CA GLN A 109 19.14 -2.65 -6.38
C GLN A 109 18.30 -2.80 -7.65
N PRO A 110 18.93 -3.20 -8.77
CA PRO A 110 18.21 -3.43 -10.01
C PRO A 110 17.21 -4.59 -9.88
N LEU A 111 16.01 -4.38 -10.43
CA LEU A 111 15.00 -5.43 -10.58
C LEU A 111 15.27 -6.24 -11.85
N ASN A 112 15.07 -7.54 -11.78
CA ASN A 112 15.01 -8.42 -12.92
C ASN A 112 13.89 -7.98 -13.86
N LEU A 113 14.13 -8.11 -15.16
CA LEU A 113 13.11 -7.88 -16.17
C LEU A 113 12.15 -9.06 -16.19
N TYR A 114 10.85 -8.76 -16.17
CA TYR A 114 9.81 -9.77 -16.32
C TYR A 114 9.63 -10.18 -17.78
N ASP A 115 9.29 -11.44 -17.99
CA ASP A 115 9.01 -12.00 -19.30
C ASP A 115 7.50 -12.25 -19.46
N ARG A 116 6.82 -11.44 -20.28
CA ARG A 116 5.35 -11.50 -20.41
C ARG A 116 4.85 -12.82 -21.04
N PRO A 117 5.49 -13.37 -22.08
CA PRO A 117 5.13 -14.67 -22.65
C PRO A 117 5.03 -15.81 -21.64
N SER A 118 5.84 -15.82 -20.58
CA SER A 118 5.84 -16.88 -19.55
C SER A 118 4.83 -16.68 -18.42
N PHE A 119 4.05 -15.60 -18.40
CA PHE A 119 3.10 -15.34 -17.31
C PHE A 119 1.97 -16.36 -17.19
N PHE A 120 1.58 -17.02 -18.29
CA PHE A 120 0.45 -17.94 -18.30
C PHE A 120 0.84 -19.25 -18.98
N GLY A 121 0.67 -20.37 -18.27
CA GLY A 121 1.11 -21.69 -18.73
C GLY A 121 2.60 -21.92 -18.48
N GLY A 122 3.23 -22.79 -19.26
CA GLY A 122 4.69 -22.99 -19.25
C GLY A 122 5.21 -24.07 -18.29
N THR A 123 6.48 -23.92 -17.92
CA THR A 123 7.24 -24.83 -17.04
C THR A 123 7.85 -24.02 -15.88
N GLU A 124 9.02 -24.39 -15.37
CA GLU A 124 9.81 -23.62 -14.41
C GLU A 124 10.35 -22.29 -14.97
N ILE A 125 10.44 -22.16 -16.30
CA ILE A 125 11.03 -21.01 -17.00
C ILE A 125 10.10 -19.80 -16.91
N GLY A 126 10.59 -18.69 -16.36
CA GLY A 126 9.80 -17.49 -16.09
C GLY A 126 8.87 -17.62 -14.89
N TYR A 127 9.09 -18.62 -14.02
CA TYR A 127 8.27 -18.86 -12.83
C TYR A 127 9.12 -19.02 -11.56
N THR A 128 10.00 -20.03 -11.52
CA THR A 128 10.84 -20.33 -10.35
C THR A 128 12.34 -20.18 -10.61
N ASP A 129 12.73 -19.93 -11.86
CA ASP A 129 14.12 -19.81 -12.30
C ASP A 129 14.69 -18.38 -12.21
N TYR A 130 13.89 -17.40 -11.78
CA TYR A 130 14.37 -16.06 -11.50
C TYR A 130 15.38 -16.03 -10.35
N SER A 131 16.54 -15.40 -10.59
CA SER A 131 17.62 -15.32 -9.62
C SER A 131 17.34 -14.29 -8.53
N PHE A 132 17.70 -14.64 -7.29
CA PHE A 132 17.83 -13.70 -6.18
C PHE A 132 18.97 -12.71 -6.45
N PHE A 133 18.85 -11.49 -5.91
CA PHE A 133 19.96 -10.55 -5.99
C PHE A 133 21.12 -11.07 -5.14
N ARG A 134 22.29 -11.25 -5.75
CA ARG A 134 23.53 -11.57 -5.04
C ARG A 134 24.43 -10.35 -5.13
N ALA A 135 24.65 -9.70 -3.99
CA ALA A 135 25.72 -8.71 -3.90
C ALA A 135 27.04 -9.42 -4.22
N GLN A 136 27.70 -9.02 -5.30
CA GLN A 136 29.08 -9.45 -5.53
C GLN A 136 29.92 -8.80 -4.43
N GLU A 137 30.64 -9.61 -3.66
CA GLU A 137 31.71 -9.12 -2.79
C GLU A 137 32.68 -8.35 -3.67
N MET A 138 32.70 -7.03 -3.52
CA MET A 138 33.63 -6.14 -4.19
C MET A 138 35.02 -6.53 -3.68
N THR A 139 35.71 -7.36 -4.46
CA THR A 139 37.08 -7.77 -4.14
C THR A 139 37.93 -6.51 -4.21
N VAL A 140 38.47 -6.11 -3.07
CA VAL A 140 39.38 -4.98 -2.88
C VAL A 140 40.72 -5.27 -3.54
#